data_AF-F9VDY2-F1
#
_entry.id   AF-F9VDY2-F1
#
_cell.length_a   1.000
_cell.length_b   1.000
_cell.length_c   1.000
_cell.angle_alpha   90.00
_cell.angle_beta   90.00
_cell.angle_gamma   90.00
#
_symmetry.space_group_name_H-M   'P 1'
#
loop_
_entity.id
_entity.type
_entity.pdbx_description
1 polymer ?
#
loop_
_entity_poly.entity_id
_entity_poly.type
_entity_poly.pdbx_seq_one_letter_code
_entity_poly.pdbx_strand_id
1 'polypeptide(L)'
;MKRELLLANIDRIKKRMPDFVLEYYQSKLSIPYSLTTLYQYLLEYERFFNWLIDSDVSKAKNIAGIDLDTLENLARSDIEGYILYLREKPRQNNKSGLTQNSVKRTLAALSSLFKYLTEQAEGINGEPYFYRNVMKKVQIQKNRETLASRAENIKGKLFLGDETQGFLDFIDNEYEKSLSNRALSSFNKNKERDLAIIALMLASGVRLSEAVNINISDLNMKTLIVEVTRKGGKRDAVNIAKFAELYLLNYLEIREQRYKPEKNNKAFFLSIYRGQASRIDGSSIEKLVSKYSQAFKVRITPHKLRHTLATRLYAQTNSQVLVSHQLGHSSTQVTDLYTHIISQEQKNALDEL
;
A
#
# COMPACT_ATOMS: atom_id res chain seq x y z
N MET A 1 -2.52 -4.59 10.54
CA MET A 1 -2.32 -4.50 12.01
C MET A 1 -3.64 -4.09 12.63
N LYS A 2 -4.12 -4.79 13.67
CA LYS A 2 -5.32 -4.35 14.41
C LYS A 2 -5.08 -2.95 14.98
N ARG A 3 -6.10 -2.08 14.96
CA ARG A 3 -5.99 -0.67 15.40
C ARG A 3 -5.44 -0.54 16.81
N GLU A 4 -5.85 -1.41 17.72
CA GLU A 4 -5.37 -1.46 19.11
C GLU A 4 -3.86 -1.73 19.19
N LEU A 5 -3.35 -2.71 18.43
CA LEU A 5 -1.92 -3.00 18.37
C LEU A 5 -1.12 -1.83 17.80
N LEU A 6 -1.68 -1.12 16.81
CA LEU A 6 -1.07 0.09 16.26
C LEU A 6 -0.96 1.19 17.32
N LEU A 7 -2.02 1.43 18.10
CA LEU A 7 -2.02 2.42 19.18
C LEU A 7 -1.00 2.04 20.28
N ALA A 8 -1.00 0.78 20.73
CA ALA A 8 -0.03 0.31 21.72
C ALA A 8 1.43 0.49 21.25
N ASN A 9 1.70 0.22 19.96
CA ASN A 9 3.02 0.43 19.38
C ASN A 9 3.39 1.93 19.29
N ILE A 10 2.43 2.80 18.98
CA ILE A 10 2.63 4.26 18.98
C ILE A 10 2.97 4.73 20.39
N ASP A 11 2.20 4.33 21.41
CA ASP A 11 2.40 4.77 22.78
C ASP A 11 3.76 4.34 23.33
N ARG A 12 4.24 3.15 22.95
CA ARG A 12 5.59 2.70 23.30
C ARG A 12 6.69 3.59 22.73
N ILE A 13 6.56 4.03 21.48
CA ILE A 13 7.57 4.89 20.84
C ILE A 13 7.50 6.31 21.42
N LYS A 14 6.30 6.86 21.63
CA LYS A 14 6.11 8.20 22.20
C LYS A 14 6.84 8.40 23.53
N LYS A 15 6.86 7.39 24.40
CA LYS A 15 7.57 7.45 25.69
C LYS A 15 9.08 7.72 25.59
N ARG A 16 9.68 7.57 24.41
CA ARG A 16 11.11 7.75 24.17
C ARG A 16 11.43 9.00 23.35
N MET A 17 10.40 9.68 22.84
CA MET A 17 10.56 10.82 21.94
C MET A 17 10.77 12.13 22.71
N PRO A 18 11.50 13.11 22.13
CA PRO A 18 11.55 14.46 22.68
C PRO A 18 10.18 15.14 22.68
N ASP A 19 9.99 16.10 23.57
CA ASP A 19 8.72 16.82 23.73
C ASP A 19 8.26 17.51 22.44
N PHE A 20 9.17 18.15 21.70
CA PHE A 20 8.84 18.80 20.42
C PHE A 20 8.30 17.82 19.35
N VAL A 21 8.63 16.52 19.44
CA VAL A 21 8.07 15.49 18.57
C VAL A 21 6.70 15.05 19.03
N LEU A 22 6.46 15.06 20.34
CA LEU A 22 5.14 14.80 20.92
C LEU A 22 4.17 15.92 20.56
N GLU A 23 4.61 17.18 20.62
CA GLU A 23 3.85 18.35 20.15
C GLU A 23 3.55 18.26 18.66
N TYR A 24 4.57 17.95 17.83
CA TYR A 24 4.37 17.66 16.40
C TYR A 24 3.29 16.57 16.21
N TYR A 25 3.42 15.45 16.90
CA TYR A 25 2.48 14.33 16.78
C TYR A 25 1.05 14.74 17.14
N GLN A 26 0.87 15.50 18.23
CA GLN A 26 -0.43 16.04 18.64
C GLN A 26 -1.00 17.00 17.58
N SER A 27 -0.18 17.91 17.05
CA SER A 27 -0.60 18.83 15.97
C SER A 27 -1.05 18.10 14.70
N LYS A 28 -0.55 16.89 14.44
CA LYS A 28 -0.95 16.09 13.27
C LYS A 28 -2.13 15.17 13.54
N LEU A 29 -2.56 15.00 14.81
CA LEU A 29 -3.83 14.34 15.14
C LEU A 29 -5.03 15.25 14.87
N SER A 30 -4.88 16.57 15.00
CA SER A 30 -5.93 17.54 14.66
C SER A 30 -6.11 17.73 13.15
N ILE A 31 -5.18 17.21 12.34
CA ILE A 31 -5.17 17.22 10.87
C ILE A 31 -5.51 15.78 10.37
N PRO A 32 -6.07 15.58 9.17
CA PRO A 32 -6.46 14.24 8.67
C PRO A 32 -5.30 13.28 8.32
N TYR A 33 -4.21 13.24 9.11
CA TYR A 33 -3.19 12.19 8.97
C TYR A 33 -3.70 10.86 9.48
N SER A 34 -3.40 9.77 8.77
CA SER A 34 -3.72 8.43 9.28
C SER A 34 -2.76 8.03 10.40
N LEU A 35 -3.27 7.31 11.41
CA LEU A 35 -2.46 6.75 12.50
C LEU A 35 -1.27 5.92 11.99
N THR A 36 -1.45 5.22 10.87
CA THR A 36 -0.37 4.46 10.23
C THR A 36 0.74 5.39 9.72
N THR A 37 0.39 6.53 9.13
CA THR A 37 1.39 7.52 8.66
C THR A 37 2.17 8.09 9.84
N LEU A 38 1.46 8.48 10.91
CA LEU A 38 2.11 9.00 12.12
C LEU A 38 3.02 7.97 12.78
N TYR A 39 2.59 6.72 12.89
CA TYR A 39 3.42 5.64 13.40
C TYR A 39 4.69 5.43 12.56
N GLN A 40 4.58 5.48 11.22
CA GLN A 40 5.76 5.41 10.36
C GLN A 40 6.69 6.61 10.57
N TYR A 41 6.15 7.82 10.72
CA TYR A 41 6.97 9.01 10.97
C TYR A 41 7.74 8.88 12.29
N LEU A 42 7.08 8.41 13.36
CA LEU A 42 7.75 8.15 14.64
C LEU A 42 8.90 7.14 14.50
N LEU A 43 8.74 6.07 13.71
CA LEU A 43 9.81 5.11 13.44
C LEU A 43 10.98 5.73 12.65
N GLU A 44 10.69 6.63 11.70
CA GLU A 44 11.73 7.34 10.96
C GLU A 44 12.48 8.34 11.85
N TYR A 45 11.78 9.02 12.77
CA TYR A 45 12.39 9.90 13.77
C TYR A 45 13.24 9.12 14.77
N GLU A 46 12.75 7.98 15.27
CA GLU A 46 13.50 7.13 16.20
C GLU A 46 14.82 6.69 15.56
N ARG A 47 14.79 6.30 14.28
CA ARG A 47 16.01 5.93 13.54
C ARG A 47 16.98 7.10 13.39
N PHE A 48 16.47 8.28 13.05
CA PHE A 48 17.29 9.47 12.86
C PHE A 48 17.96 9.91 14.16
N PHE A 49 17.20 9.94 15.26
CA PHE A 49 17.71 10.33 16.56
C PHE A 49 18.71 9.34 17.14
N ASN A 50 18.50 8.03 16.96
CA ASN A 50 19.54 7.06 17.31
C ASN A 50 20.81 7.32 16.51
N TRP A 51 20.70 7.60 15.20
CA TRP A 51 21.87 7.92 14.39
C TRP A 51 22.60 9.20 14.84
N LEU A 52 21.87 10.24 15.25
CA LEU A 52 22.48 11.45 15.80
C LEU A 52 23.35 11.16 17.03
N ILE A 53 22.88 10.28 17.91
CA ILE A 53 23.60 9.85 19.11
C ILE A 53 24.78 8.95 18.72
N ASP A 54 24.52 7.90 17.92
CA ASP A 54 25.52 6.90 17.52
C ASP A 54 26.69 7.51 16.71
N SER A 55 26.46 8.64 16.04
CA SER A 55 27.45 9.33 15.19
C SER A 55 28.05 10.57 15.86
N ASP A 56 27.84 10.74 17.17
CA ASP A 56 28.32 11.86 17.98
C ASP A 56 27.90 13.27 17.47
N VAL A 57 26.82 13.34 16.68
CA VAL A 57 26.22 14.61 16.24
C VAL A 57 25.44 15.26 17.38
N SER A 58 24.84 14.44 18.25
CA SER A 58 24.20 14.89 19.49
C SER A 58 24.94 14.33 20.71
N LYS A 59 25.09 15.16 21.74
CA LYS A 59 25.66 14.75 23.04
C LYS A 59 24.64 14.07 23.96
N ALA A 60 23.40 13.90 23.50
CA ALA A 60 22.34 13.30 24.29
C ALA A 60 22.62 11.83 24.60
N LYS A 61 22.37 11.39 25.84
CA LYS A 61 22.54 9.99 26.25
C LYS A 61 21.42 9.06 25.76
N ASN A 62 20.27 9.64 25.39
CA ASN A 62 19.11 8.93 24.89
C ASN A 62 18.27 9.88 24.02
N ILE A 63 17.35 9.31 23.25
CA ILE A 63 16.52 10.05 22.28
C ILE A 63 15.75 11.20 22.95
N ALA A 64 15.15 10.99 24.12
CA ALA A 64 14.35 12.00 24.80
C ALA A 64 15.18 13.22 25.23
N GLY A 65 16.49 13.07 25.39
CA GLY A 65 17.41 14.15 25.73
C GLY A 65 17.97 14.93 24.55
N ILE A 66 17.55 14.65 23.30
CA ILE A 66 17.96 15.45 22.14
C ILE A 66 17.24 16.80 22.20
N ASP A 67 18.02 17.88 22.18
CA ASP A 67 17.52 19.25 22.23
C ASP A 67 17.29 19.85 20.84
N LEU A 68 16.60 20.99 20.83
CA LEU A 68 16.32 21.77 19.61
C LEU A 68 17.60 22.38 19.01
N ASP A 69 18.58 22.73 19.86
CA ASP A 69 19.87 23.31 19.42
C ASP A 69 20.64 22.34 18.51
N THR A 70 20.65 21.04 18.86
CA THR A 70 21.19 19.98 18.00
C THR A 70 20.57 20.07 16.61
N LEU A 71 19.24 20.18 16.51
CA LEU A 71 18.53 20.19 15.22
C LEU A 71 18.71 21.50 14.43
N GLU A 72 18.72 22.64 15.12
CA GLU A 72 18.97 23.95 14.53
C GLU A 72 20.36 24.01 13.89
N ASN A 73 21.36 23.39 14.55
CA ASN A 73 22.75 23.49 14.14
C ASN A 73 23.21 22.46 13.10
N LEU A 74 22.39 21.44 12.79
CA LEU A 74 22.71 20.41 11.79
C LEU A 74 23.21 20.97 10.47
N ALA A 75 24.42 20.58 10.09
CA ALA A 75 25.01 20.88 8.80
C ALA A 75 24.40 20.00 7.70
N ARG A 76 24.57 20.47 6.46
CA ARG A 76 24.16 19.69 5.29
C ARG A 76 24.91 18.35 5.22
N SER A 77 26.18 18.35 5.60
CA SER A 77 27.03 17.15 5.69
C SER A 77 26.46 16.10 6.63
N ASP A 78 25.80 16.51 7.72
CA ASP A 78 25.21 15.57 8.68
C ASP A 78 24.02 14.84 8.03
N ILE A 79 23.17 15.57 7.31
CA ILE A 79 22.07 14.94 6.58
C ILE A 79 22.58 14.04 5.45
N GLU A 80 23.65 14.42 4.75
CA GLU A 80 24.30 13.59 3.75
C GLU A 80 24.91 12.31 4.37
N GLY A 81 25.52 12.43 5.55
CA GLY A 81 26.00 11.31 6.36
C GLY A 81 24.87 10.38 6.79
N TYR A 82 23.72 10.91 7.20
CA TYR A 82 22.56 10.10 7.52
C TYR A 82 22.01 9.38 6.29
N ILE A 83 21.95 10.05 5.13
CA ILE A 83 21.53 9.41 3.87
C ILE A 83 22.47 8.26 3.50
N LEU A 84 23.77 8.43 3.70
CA LEU A 84 24.77 7.38 3.48
C LEU A 84 24.54 6.20 4.44
N TYR A 85 24.40 6.49 5.73
CA TYR A 85 24.06 5.49 6.74
C TYR A 85 22.81 4.68 6.37
N LEU A 86 21.75 5.33 5.89
CA LEU A 86 20.53 4.65 5.46
C LEU A 86 20.78 3.71 4.28
N ARG A 87 21.68 4.07 3.35
CA ARG A 87 22.00 3.27 2.16
C ARG A 87 22.95 2.11 2.46
N GLU A 88 23.79 2.25 3.48
CA GLU A 88 24.83 1.27 3.80
C GLU A 88 24.44 0.31 4.91
N LYS A 89 23.58 0.72 5.87
CA LYS A 89 23.25 -0.13 7.02
C LYS A 89 22.51 -1.41 6.58
N PRO A 90 23.11 -2.60 6.73
CA PRO A 90 22.42 -3.84 6.42
C PRO A 90 21.24 -4.01 7.39
N ARG A 91 20.10 -4.45 6.85
CA ARG A 91 19.04 -4.98 7.71
C ARG A 91 19.59 -6.21 8.42
N GLN A 92 19.12 -6.51 9.63
CA GLN A 92 19.45 -7.73 10.37
C GLN A 92 19.28 -9.06 9.56
N ASN A 93 18.65 -9.03 8.38
CA ASN A 93 18.50 -10.16 7.45
C ASN A 93 18.77 -9.81 5.96
N ASN A 94 19.40 -8.66 5.63
CA ASN A 94 19.62 -8.27 4.22
C ASN A 94 21.00 -7.61 4.02
N LYS A 95 21.79 -8.12 3.08
CA LYS A 95 23.15 -7.62 2.74
C LYS A 95 23.19 -6.23 2.06
N SER A 96 22.06 -5.52 2.00
CA SER A 96 21.94 -4.20 1.38
C SER A 96 21.13 -3.26 2.27
N GLY A 97 21.46 -1.96 2.25
CA GLY A 97 20.72 -0.95 2.99
C GLY A 97 19.38 -0.56 2.37
N LEU A 98 18.81 0.56 2.81
CA LEU A 98 17.45 0.97 2.45
C LEU A 98 17.34 1.30 0.96
N THR A 99 16.23 0.87 0.36
CA THR A 99 15.88 1.27 -1.02
C THR A 99 15.75 2.79 -1.13
N GLN A 100 15.98 3.34 -2.32
CA GLN A 100 15.80 4.79 -2.57
C GLN A 100 14.41 5.30 -2.17
N ASN A 101 13.36 4.49 -2.36
CA ASN A 101 12.00 4.87 -1.95
C ASN A 101 11.83 4.92 -0.42
N SER A 102 12.52 4.05 0.31
CA SER A 102 12.53 4.11 1.77
C SER A 102 13.28 5.35 2.26
N VAL A 103 14.44 5.66 1.67
CA VAL A 103 15.21 6.88 1.99
C VAL A 103 14.36 8.13 1.72
N LYS A 104 13.68 8.19 0.56
CA LYS A 104 12.74 9.29 0.22
C LYS A 104 11.65 9.46 1.28
N ARG A 105 11.09 8.35 1.80
CA ARG A 105 10.08 8.38 2.86
C ARG A 105 10.65 8.93 4.17
N THR A 106 11.85 8.51 4.55
CA THR A 106 12.54 9.04 5.74
C THR A 106 12.75 10.55 5.60
N LEU A 107 13.28 11.01 4.46
CA LEU A 107 13.51 12.44 4.23
C LEU A 107 12.22 13.24 4.17
N ALA A 108 11.12 12.68 3.66
CA ALA A 108 9.81 13.34 3.69
C ALA A 108 9.26 13.48 5.11
N ALA A 109 9.42 12.46 5.96
CA ALA A 109 9.06 12.54 7.38
C ALA A 109 9.87 13.62 8.09
N LEU A 110 11.21 13.61 7.93
CA LEU A 110 12.09 14.62 8.51
C LEU A 110 11.76 16.04 8.01
N SER A 111 11.51 16.21 6.72
CA SER A 111 11.08 17.50 6.16
C SER A 111 9.78 17.98 6.78
N SER A 112 8.84 17.07 7.08
CA SER A 112 7.59 17.39 7.75
C SER A 112 7.79 17.87 9.19
N LEU A 113 8.71 17.22 9.93
CA LEU A 113 9.09 17.64 11.29
C LEU A 113 9.78 19.00 11.26
N PHE A 114 10.84 19.16 10.47
CA PHE A 114 11.59 20.41 10.37
C PHE A 114 10.71 21.57 9.93
N LYS A 115 9.81 21.35 8.96
CA LYS A 115 8.85 22.37 8.56
C LYS A 115 7.96 22.81 9.72
N TYR A 116 7.47 21.86 10.53
CA TYR A 116 6.68 22.20 11.71
C TYR A 116 7.50 23.02 12.71
N LEU A 117 8.71 22.56 13.05
CA LEU A 117 9.58 23.25 14.02
C LEU A 117 9.96 24.67 13.57
N THR A 118 10.10 24.90 12.26
CA THR A 118 10.57 26.18 11.71
C THR A 118 9.48 27.13 11.23
N GLU A 119 8.22 26.68 11.12
CA GLU A 119 7.13 27.47 10.52
C GLU A 119 5.77 27.36 11.22
N GLN A 120 5.55 26.36 12.08
CA GLN A 120 4.21 26.05 12.63
C GLN A 120 4.16 25.91 14.14
N ALA A 121 5.27 25.53 14.77
CA ALA A 121 5.37 25.51 16.21
C ALA A 121 5.34 26.94 16.74
N GLU A 122 4.70 27.12 17.90
CA GLU A 122 4.67 28.40 18.61
C GLU A 122 5.38 28.18 19.94
N GLY A 123 6.58 28.75 20.07
CA GLY A 123 7.31 28.80 21.33
C GLY A 123 6.63 29.76 22.32
N ILE A 124 7.27 29.96 23.47
CA ILE A 124 6.74 30.80 24.57
C ILE A 124 6.45 32.25 24.12
N ASN A 125 7.18 32.74 23.12
CA ASN A 125 7.07 34.07 22.54
C ASN A 125 6.17 34.14 21.29
N GLY A 126 5.52 33.03 20.90
CA GLY A 126 4.75 32.94 19.66
C GLY A 126 5.58 32.78 18.39
N GLU A 127 6.92 32.70 18.50
CA GLU A 127 7.80 32.46 17.37
C GLU A 127 8.06 30.95 17.16
N PRO A 128 8.46 30.51 15.94
CA PRO A 128 8.95 29.16 15.71
C PRO A 128 10.14 28.81 16.62
N TYR A 129 10.35 27.51 16.86
CA TYR A 129 11.46 27.06 17.71
C TYR A 129 12.83 27.48 17.20
N PHE A 130 13.03 27.45 15.87
CA PHE A 130 14.23 27.94 15.20
C PHE A 130 13.94 28.22 13.72
N TYR A 131 14.73 29.06 13.06
CA TYR A 131 14.48 29.46 11.66
C TYR A 131 15.27 28.65 10.64
N ARG A 132 16.43 28.11 11.04
CA ARG A 132 17.33 27.39 10.13
C ARG A 132 16.74 26.03 9.78
N ASN A 133 16.39 25.84 8.52
CA ASN A 133 15.87 24.56 8.01
C ASN A 133 16.87 23.86 7.08
N VAL A 134 17.67 22.93 7.60
CA VAL A 134 18.65 22.16 6.81
C VAL A 134 17.99 21.29 5.74
N MET A 135 16.77 20.80 5.97
CA MET A 135 16.05 19.93 5.04
C MET A 135 15.70 20.61 3.71
N LYS A 136 15.55 21.94 3.70
CA LYS A 136 15.36 22.73 2.46
C LYS A 136 16.61 22.70 1.55
N LYS A 137 17.79 22.41 2.09
CA LYS A 137 19.07 22.35 1.34
C LYS A 137 19.37 20.96 0.77
N VAL A 138 18.59 19.94 1.14
CA VAL A 138 18.83 18.54 0.77
C VAL A 138 18.09 18.22 -0.53
N GLN A 139 18.84 18.00 -1.61
CA GLN A 139 18.24 17.60 -2.89
C GLN A 139 18.00 16.08 -2.92
N ILE A 140 16.73 15.70 -2.90
CA ILE A 140 16.33 14.32 -3.16
C ILE A 140 16.40 14.09 -4.67
N GLN A 141 17.34 13.26 -5.13
CA GLN A 141 17.40 12.90 -6.55
C GLN A 141 16.05 12.32 -7.01
N LYS A 142 15.47 12.93 -8.05
CA LYS A 142 14.28 12.43 -8.72
C LYS A 142 14.59 11.05 -9.32
N ASN A 143 13.59 10.16 -9.39
CA ASN A 143 13.80 8.87 -10.04
C ASN A 143 14.21 9.10 -11.49
N ARG A 144 15.28 8.43 -11.93
CA ARG A 144 15.75 8.47 -13.33
C ARG A 144 14.92 7.57 -14.26
N GLU A 145 14.00 6.76 -13.72
CA GLU A 145 13.15 5.87 -14.51
C GLU A 145 12.07 6.68 -15.24
N THR A 146 12.04 6.58 -16.57
CA THR A 146 11.01 7.19 -17.42
C THR A 146 9.68 6.45 -17.26
N LEU A 147 8.56 7.11 -17.62
CA LEU A 147 7.24 6.46 -17.62
C LEU A 147 7.21 5.24 -18.55
N ALA A 148 7.87 5.32 -19.71
CA ALA A 148 8.00 4.21 -20.66
C ALA A 148 8.73 3.00 -20.05
N SER A 149 9.88 3.22 -19.40
CA SER A 149 10.62 2.14 -18.73
C SER A 149 9.79 1.50 -17.62
N ARG A 150 9.09 2.33 -16.84
CA ARG A 150 8.18 1.86 -15.80
C ARG A 150 7.00 1.07 -16.37
N ALA A 151 6.44 1.48 -17.50
CA ALA A 151 5.36 0.77 -18.19
C ALA A 151 5.82 -0.62 -18.66
N GLU A 152 6.97 -0.72 -19.32
CA GLU A 152 7.56 -1.99 -19.76
C GLU A 152 7.82 -2.95 -18.59
N ASN A 153 8.41 -2.44 -17.50
CA ASN A 153 8.64 -3.23 -16.27
C ASN A 153 7.35 -3.79 -15.64
N ILE A 154 6.21 -3.17 -15.91
CA ILE A 154 4.91 -3.58 -15.39
C ILE A 154 4.18 -4.48 -16.36
N LYS A 155 4.29 -4.25 -17.67
CA LYS A 155 3.60 -4.95 -18.76
C LYS A 155 3.74 -6.47 -18.65
N GLY A 156 4.95 -6.98 -18.45
CA GLY A 156 5.21 -8.43 -18.28
C GLY A 156 4.59 -9.07 -17.02
N LYS A 157 4.02 -8.27 -16.11
CA LYS A 157 3.36 -8.70 -14.88
C LYS A 157 1.85 -8.47 -14.90
N LEU A 158 1.29 -8.05 -16.04
CA LEU A 158 -0.15 -7.88 -16.21
C LEU A 158 -0.72 -9.09 -16.95
N PHE A 159 -1.97 -9.43 -16.64
CA PHE A 159 -2.70 -10.53 -17.30
C PHE A 159 -3.65 -9.93 -18.34
N LEU A 160 -3.11 -9.55 -19.49
CA LEU A 160 -3.85 -8.86 -20.56
C LEU A 160 -4.43 -9.84 -21.58
N GLY A 161 -5.35 -9.37 -22.42
CA GLY A 161 -6.06 -10.22 -23.38
C GLY A 161 -6.81 -11.35 -22.66
N ASP A 162 -6.62 -12.58 -23.15
CA ASP A 162 -7.27 -13.78 -22.61
C ASP A 162 -6.64 -14.26 -21.29
N GLU A 163 -5.48 -13.75 -20.88
CA GLU A 163 -4.80 -14.17 -19.65
C GLU A 163 -5.60 -13.85 -18.38
N THR A 164 -6.49 -12.85 -18.40
CA THR A 164 -7.36 -12.60 -17.25
C THR A 164 -8.30 -13.79 -17.02
N GLN A 165 -8.98 -14.26 -18.07
CA GLN A 165 -9.90 -15.38 -17.96
C GLN A 165 -9.11 -16.69 -17.75
N GLY A 166 -8.02 -16.87 -18.51
CA GLY A 166 -7.12 -18.01 -18.34
C GLY A 166 -6.55 -18.12 -16.91
N PHE A 167 -6.30 -17.00 -16.22
CA PHE A 167 -5.88 -17.05 -14.81
C PHE A 167 -6.98 -17.55 -13.88
N LEU A 168 -8.23 -17.15 -14.09
CA LEU A 168 -9.38 -17.65 -13.32
C LEU A 168 -9.63 -19.13 -13.62
N ASP A 169 -9.62 -19.50 -14.90
CA ASP A 169 -9.84 -20.87 -15.36
C ASP A 169 -8.73 -21.82 -14.88
N PHE A 170 -7.48 -21.36 -14.86
CA PHE A 170 -6.38 -22.12 -14.28
C PHE A 170 -6.62 -22.43 -12.80
N ILE A 171 -7.03 -21.44 -12.00
CA ILE A 171 -7.33 -21.65 -10.58
C ILE A 171 -8.51 -22.62 -10.42
N ASP A 172 -9.51 -22.51 -11.29
CA ASP A 172 -10.72 -23.32 -11.19
C ASP A 172 -10.50 -24.77 -11.64
N ASN A 173 -9.78 -24.99 -12.74
CA ASN A 173 -9.80 -26.27 -13.44
C ASN A 173 -8.43 -27.01 -13.47
N GLU A 174 -7.34 -26.31 -13.19
CA GLU A 174 -5.99 -26.85 -13.41
C GLU A 174 -5.12 -26.87 -12.15
N TYR A 175 -5.20 -25.83 -11.31
CA TYR A 175 -4.31 -25.66 -10.17
C TYR A 175 -4.35 -26.83 -9.21
N GLU A 176 -5.52 -27.46 -9.03
CA GLU A 176 -5.72 -28.65 -8.19
C GLU A 176 -4.74 -29.78 -8.54
N LYS A 177 -4.47 -29.99 -9.84
CA LYS A 177 -3.61 -31.06 -10.36
C LYS A 177 -2.14 -30.87 -9.99
N SER A 178 -1.74 -29.65 -9.65
CA SER A 178 -0.37 -29.31 -9.25
C SER A 178 -0.10 -29.50 -7.74
N LEU A 179 -1.12 -29.86 -6.95
CA LEU A 179 -1.05 -29.86 -5.49
C LEU A 179 -0.71 -31.22 -4.89
N SER A 180 0.02 -31.21 -3.77
CA SER A 180 0.13 -32.37 -2.90
C SER A 180 -1.17 -32.63 -2.14
N ASN A 181 -1.39 -33.87 -1.68
CA ASN A 181 -2.59 -34.25 -0.91
C ASN A 181 -2.88 -33.33 0.28
N ARG A 182 -1.83 -32.85 0.98
CA ARG A 182 -1.98 -31.92 2.10
C ARG A 182 -2.44 -30.53 1.64
N ALA A 183 -1.90 -30.03 0.52
CA ALA A 183 -2.28 -28.74 -0.03
C ALA A 183 -3.70 -28.77 -0.65
N LEU A 184 -4.09 -29.92 -1.19
CA LEU A 184 -5.39 -30.15 -1.81
C LEU A 184 -6.57 -29.89 -0.85
N SER A 185 -6.51 -30.43 0.37
CA SER A 185 -7.54 -30.18 1.39
C SER A 185 -7.71 -28.68 1.71
N SER A 186 -6.59 -27.95 1.82
CA SER A 186 -6.62 -26.50 2.07
C SER A 186 -7.16 -25.72 0.88
N PHE A 187 -6.80 -26.14 -0.34
CA PHE A 187 -7.30 -25.56 -1.58
C PHE A 187 -8.82 -25.75 -1.70
N ASN A 188 -9.32 -26.99 -1.60
CA ASN A 188 -10.75 -27.29 -1.73
C ASN A 188 -11.60 -26.55 -0.69
N LYS A 189 -11.06 -26.32 0.50
CA LYS A 189 -11.74 -25.51 1.52
C LYS A 189 -11.92 -24.04 1.12
N ASN A 190 -10.97 -23.46 0.38
CA ASN A 190 -10.88 -22.02 0.16
C ASN A 190 -11.03 -21.58 -1.31
N LYS A 191 -11.06 -22.51 -2.27
CA LYS A 191 -11.00 -22.27 -3.71
C LYS A 191 -11.97 -21.18 -4.19
N GLU A 192 -13.26 -21.32 -3.87
CA GLU A 192 -14.32 -20.42 -4.32
C GLU A 192 -14.18 -19.03 -3.68
N ARG A 193 -13.74 -18.95 -2.42
CA ARG A 193 -13.40 -17.67 -1.79
C ARG A 193 -12.24 -17.01 -2.52
N ASP A 194 -11.18 -17.76 -2.77
CA ASP A 194 -9.96 -17.24 -3.39
C ASP A 194 -10.24 -16.76 -4.83
N LEU A 195 -11.02 -17.53 -5.59
CA LEU A 195 -11.55 -17.15 -6.91
C LEU A 195 -12.40 -15.88 -6.83
N ALA A 196 -13.36 -15.81 -5.90
CA ALA A 196 -14.22 -14.63 -5.73
C ALA A 196 -13.41 -13.36 -5.39
N ILE A 197 -12.38 -13.47 -4.54
CA ILE A 197 -11.48 -12.35 -4.22
C ILE A 197 -10.74 -11.89 -5.48
N ILE A 198 -10.11 -12.81 -6.22
CA ILE A 198 -9.32 -12.47 -7.41
C ILE A 198 -10.23 -11.90 -8.51
N ALA A 199 -11.38 -12.53 -8.77
CA ALA A 199 -12.37 -12.09 -9.74
C ALA A 199 -12.87 -10.68 -9.41
N LEU A 200 -13.23 -10.40 -8.15
CA LEU A 200 -13.64 -9.06 -7.73
C LEU A 200 -12.55 -8.03 -8.01
N MET A 201 -11.30 -8.31 -7.63
CA MET A 201 -10.19 -7.37 -7.84
C MET A 201 -9.92 -7.12 -9.33
N LEU A 202 -10.04 -8.15 -10.17
CA LEU A 202 -9.90 -8.04 -11.63
C LEU A 202 -11.09 -7.38 -12.31
N ALA A 203 -12.30 -7.46 -11.73
CA ALA A 203 -13.54 -6.95 -12.33
C ALA A 203 -13.90 -5.52 -11.89
N SER A 204 -13.44 -5.09 -10.72
CA SER A 204 -13.77 -3.77 -10.15
C SER A 204 -12.54 -2.89 -9.93
N GLY A 205 -11.37 -3.50 -9.76
CA GLY A 205 -10.12 -2.78 -9.52
C GLY A 205 -10.01 -2.24 -8.10
N VAL A 206 -10.84 -2.66 -7.16
CA VAL A 206 -10.76 -2.24 -5.75
C VAL A 206 -9.37 -2.48 -5.16
N ARG A 207 -8.95 -1.60 -4.26
CA ARG A 207 -7.67 -1.74 -3.52
C ARG A 207 -7.76 -2.92 -2.56
N LEU A 208 -6.60 -3.46 -2.17
CA LEU A 208 -6.51 -4.53 -1.16
C LEU A 208 -7.29 -4.18 0.13
N SER A 209 -7.10 -2.97 0.65
CA SER A 209 -7.79 -2.52 1.86
C SER A 209 -9.30 -2.36 1.64
N GLU A 210 -9.74 -2.04 0.44
CA GLU A 210 -11.16 -1.94 0.10
C GLU A 210 -11.75 -3.35 0.08
N ALA A 211 -11.15 -4.28 -0.68
CA ALA A 211 -11.55 -5.69 -0.75
C ALA A 211 -11.63 -6.38 0.63
N VAL A 212 -10.64 -6.15 1.50
CA VAL A 212 -10.62 -6.67 2.87
C VAL A 212 -11.82 -6.19 3.68
N ASN A 213 -12.26 -4.95 3.51
CA ASN A 213 -13.22 -4.29 4.38
C ASN A 213 -14.68 -4.39 3.91
N ILE A 214 -14.96 -4.98 2.75
CA ILE A 214 -16.32 -5.19 2.24
C ILE A 214 -17.16 -5.98 3.24
N ASN A 215 -18.38 -5.51 3.48
CA ASN A 215 -19.43 -6.25 4.18
C ASN A 215 -20.42 -6.85 3.18
N ILE A 216 -21.21 -7.82 3.63
CA ILE A 216 -22.29 -8.41 2.82
C ILE A 216 -23.24 -7.32 2.30
N SER A 217 -23.59 -6.35 3.15
CA SER A 217 -24.47 -5.23 2.80
C SER A 217 -23.87 -4.25 1.78
N ASP A 218 -22.54 -4.25 1.61
CA ASP A 218 -21.87 -3.33 0.70
C ASP A 218 -21.90 -3.84 -0.75
N LEU A 219 -22.34 -5.08 -0.99
CA LEU A 219 -22.34 -5.71 -2.31
C LEU A 219 -23.77 -5.90 -2.83
N ASN A 220 -24.12 -5.21 -3.92
CA ASN A 220 -25.38 -5.40 -4.61
C ASN A 220 -25.17 -6.31 -5.84
N MET A 221 -25.52 -7.58 -5.71
CA MET A 221 -25.36 -8.56 -6.79
C MET A 221 -26.34 -8.33 -7.97
N LYS A 222 -27.46 -7.62 -7.76
CA LYS A 222 -28.40 -7.32 -8.85
C LYS A 222 -27.87 -6.22 -9.77
N THR A 223 -27.27 -5.19 -9.19
CA THR A 223 -26.72 -4.05 -9.95
C THR A 223 -25.22 -4.19 -10.22
N LEU A 224 -24.56 -5.19 -9.64
CA LEU A 224 -23.10 -5.40 -9.70
C LEU A 224 -22.31 -4.17 -9.27
N ILE A 225 -22.69 -3.63 -8.12
CA ILE A 225 -22.04 -2.48 -7.49
C ILE A 225 -21.51 -2.90 -6.12
N VAL A 226 -20.29 -2.46 -5.81
CA VAL A 226 -19.70 -2.57 -4.46
C VAL A 226 -19.48 -1.18 -3.86
N GLU A 227 -20.00 -0.97 -2.65
CA GLU A 227 -19.66 0.19 -1.82
C GLU A 227 -18.29 -0.01 -1.16
N VAL A 228 -17.41 0.98 -1.29
CA VAL A 228 -16.07 0.95 -0.72
C VAL A 228 -15.77 2.20 0.08
N THR A 229 -14.96 2.04 1.13
CA THR A 229 -14.42 3.17 1.90
C THR A 229 -13.01 3.48 1.42
N ARG A 230 -12.84 4.61 0.72
CA ARG A 230 -11.56 5.09 0.20
C ARG A 230 -10.70 5.75 1.27
N LYS A 231 -9.46 6.10 0.90
CA LYS A 231 -8.54 6.86 1.76
C LYS A 231 -9.22 8.14 2.26
N GLY A 232 -9.11 8.39 3.56
CA GLY A 232 -9.77 9.53 4.22
C GLY A 232 -11.21 9.28 4.66
N GLY A 233 -11.70 8.02 4.58
CA GLY A 233 -13.02 7.64 5.09
C GLY A 233 -14.18 7.95 4.13
N LYS A 234 -13.91 8.43 2.92
CA LYS A 234 -14.93 8.73 1.91
C LYS A 234 -15.55 7.43 1.38
N ARG A 235 -16.88 7.32 1.40
CA ARG A 235 -17.59 6.22 0.73
C ARG A 235 -17.69 6.50 -0.76
N ASP A 236 -17.62 5.44 -1.57
CA ASP A 236 -17.78 5.49 -3.02
C ASP A 236 -18.40 4.18 -3.53
N ALA A 237 -18.98 4.21 -4.72
CA ALA A 237 -19.58 3.05 -5.38
C ALA A 237 -18.76 2.66 -6.61
N VAL A 238 -18.42 1.38 -6.74
CA VAL A 238 -17.58 0.86 -7.82
C VAL A 238 -18.34 -0.22 -8.59
N ASN A 239 -18.42 -0.06 -9.91
CA ASN A 239 -19.02 -1.07 -10.78
C ASN A 239 -18.14 -2.32 -10.84
N ILE A 240 -18.77 -3.48 -10.95
CA ILE A 240 -18.13 -4.78 -11.09
C ILE A 240 -18.46 -5.32 -12.48
N ALA A 241 -17.44 -5.69 -13.24
CA ALA A 241 -17.65 -6.36 -14.53
C ALA A 241 -18.38 -7.70 -14.36
N LYS A 242 -19.32 -7.99 -15.27
CA LYS A 242 -20.27 -9.12 -15.21
C LYS A 242 -19.60 -10.49 -14.99
N PHE A 243 -18.41 -10.71 -15.54
CA PHE A 243 -17.71 -11.99 -15.42
C PHE A 243 -17.42 -12.39 -13.95
N ALA A 244 -17.32 -11.45 -13.02
CA ALA A 244 -17.09 -11.76 -11.61
C ALA A 244 -18.34 -12.26 -10.87
N GLU A 245 -19.53 -12.07 -11.42
CA GLU A 245 -20.80 -12.38 -10.76
C GLU A 245 -20.87 -13.85 -10.34
N LEU A 246 -20.56 -14.77 -11.25
CA LEU A 246 -20.63 -16.21 -10.97
C LEU A 246 -19.70 -16.60 -9.80
N TYR A 247 -18.46 -16.11 -9.80
CA TYR A 247 -17.51 -16.40 -8.73
C TYR A 247 -17.98 -15.84 -7.37
N LEU A 248 -18.56 -14.64 -7.38
CA LEU A 248 -19.11 -14.01 -6.17
C LEU A 248 -20.32 -14.77 -5.62
N LEU A 249 -21.24 -15.21 -6.49
CA LEU A 249 -22.41 -16.00 -6.11
C LEU A 249 -22.01 -17.38 -5.57
N ASN A 250 -21.09 -18.07 -6.26
CA ASN A 250 -20.59 -19.38 -5.82
C ASN A 250 -19.97 -19.30 -4.42
N TYR A 251 -19.20 -18.25 -4.13
CA TYR A 251 -18.68 -18.04 -2.78
C TYR A 251 -19.78 -17.74 -1.77
N LEU A 252 -20.75 -16.89 -2.11
CA LEU A 252 -21.84 -16.51 -1.22
C LEU A 252 -22.69 -17.71 -0.80
N GLU A 253 -22.98 -18.62 -1.73
CA GLU A 253 -23.74 -19.86 -1.50
C GLU A 253 -23.09 -20.76 -0.44
N ILE A 254 -21.77 -20.92 -0.50
CA ILE A 254 -21.03 -21.78 0.44
C ILE A 254 -20.64 -21.08 1.74
N ARG A 255 -20.70 -19.73 1.79
CA ARG A 255 -20.06 -18.93 2.84
C ARG A 255 -20.56 -19.31 4.23
N GLU A 256 -21.87 -19.39 4.43
CA GLU A 256 -22.49 -19.71 5.72
C GLU A 256 -22.15 -21.14 6.16
N GLN A 257 -22.33 -22.12 5.27
CA GLN A 257 -22.12 -23.53 5.61
C GLN A 257 -20.66 -23.87 5.88
N ARG A 258 -19.74 -23.31 5.07
CA ARG A 258 -18.31 -23.65 5.12
C ARG A 258 -17.53 -22.88 6.18
N TYR A 259 -17.91 -21.63 6.45
CA TYR A 259 -17.21 -20.78 7.41
C TYR A 259 -17.92 -20.65 8.76
N LYS A 260 -19.24 -20.88 8.82
CA LYS A 260 -20.05 -20.81 10.05
C LYS A 260 -19.76 -19.53 10.86
N PRO A 261 -19.82 -18.33 10.25
CA PRO A 261 -19.56 -17.09 10.95
C PRO A 261 -20.59 -16.84 12.06
N GLU A 262 -20.20 -16.11 13.10
CA GLU A 262 -21.14 -15.60 14.08
C GLU A 262 -22.17 -14.66 13.42
N LYS A 263 -23.40 -14.61 13.97
CA LYS A 263 -24.50 -13.80 13.40
C LYS A 263 -24.18 -12.31 13.25
N ASN A 264 -23.26 -11.78 14.07
CA ASN A 264 -22.83 -10.38 14.05
C ASN A 264 -21.72 -10.11 13.02
N ASN A 265 -21.16 -11.13 12.36
CA ASN A 265 -20.04 -10.98 11.44
C ASN A 265 -20.54 -10.52 10.07
N LYS A 266 -20.37 -9.22 9.82
CA LYS A 266 -20.79 -8.56 8.57
C LYS A 266 -19.81 -8.73 7.41
N ALA A 267 -18.60 -9.26 7.64
CA ALA A 267 -17.54 -9.28 6.64
C ALA A 267 -17.90 -10.20 5.45
N PHE A 268 -17.75 -9.71 4.22
CA PHE A 268 -18.03 -10.53 3.05
C PHE A 268 -17.02 -11.68 2.92
N PHE A 269 -15.73 -11.37 2.86
CA PHE A 269 -14.67 -12.39 2.79
C PHE A 269 -14.18 -12.83 4.17
N LEU A 270 -14.17 -14.16 4.37
CA LEU A 270 -13.82 -14.79 5.64
C LEU A 270 -12.56 -15.66 5.55
N SER A 271 -11.88 -15.78 6.68
CA SER A 271 -10.83 -16.75 6.93
C SER A 271 -11.11 -17.48 8.24
N ILE A 272 -10.64 -18.72 8.35
CA ILE A 272 -10.75 -19.48 9.60
C ILE A 272 -9.40 -19.47 10.29
N TYR A 273 -9.37 -19.00 11.52
CA TYR A 273 -8.20 -19.06 12.39
C TYR A 273 -8.59 -19.71 13.72
N ARG A 274 -7.88 -20.76 14.13
CA ARG A 274 -8.17 -21.55 15.35
C ARG A 274 -9.65 -21.97 15.47
N GLY A 275 -10.25 -22.36 14.34
CA GLY A 275 -11.64 -22.81 14.27
C GLY A 275 -12.70 -21.71 14.20
N GLN A 276 -12.32 -20.43 14.33
CA GLN A 276 -13.24 -19.31 14.28
C GLN A 276 -13.15 -18.56 12.95
N ALA A 277 -14.31 -18.22 12.37
CA ALA A 277 -14.38 -17.40 11.18
C ALA A 277 -14.27 -15.91 11.52
N SER A 278 -13.36 -15.23 10.83
CA SER A 278 -13.14 -13.80 10.96
C SER A 278 -12.87 -13.18 9.60
N ARG A 279 -12.99 -11.86 9.50
CA ARG A 279 -12.61 -11.11 8.29
C ARG A 279 -11.20 -11.51 7.85
N ILE A 280 -11.03 -11.86 6.58
CA ILE A 280 -9.71 -12.17 6.02
C ILE A 280 -8.77 -10.96 6.15
N ASP A 281 -7.51 -11.17 6.52
CA ASP A 281 -6.54 -10.09 6.58
C ASP A 281 -5.89 -9.81 5.21
N GLY A 282 -5.39 -8.59 5.04
CA GLY A 282 -4.76 -8.19 3.79
C GLY A 282 -3.53 -9.03 3.41
N SER A 283 -2.74 -9.53 4.37
CA SER A 283 -1.57 -10.35 4.04
C SER A 283 -1.96 -11.74 3.56
N SER A 284 -3.10 -12.28 4.03
CA SER A 284 -3.67 -13.52 3.49
C SER A 284 -4.08 -13.36 2.03
N ILE A 285 -4.67 -12.21 1.66
CA ILE A 285 -4.98 -11.89 0.26
C ILE A 285 -3.69 -11.69 -0.57
N GLU A 286 -2.68 -11.00 -0.04
CA GLU A 286 -1.39 -10.87 -0.74
C GLU A 286 -0.72 -12.23 -1.00
N LYS A 287 -0.77 -13.12 -0.02
CA LYS A 287 -0.23 -14.49 -0.12
C LYS A 287 -1.01 -15.32 -1.12
N LEU A 288 -2.35 -15.29 -1.10
CA LEU A 288 -3.15 -16.06 -2.05
C LEU A 288 -2.93 -15.56 -3.48
N VAL A 289 -2.90 -14.23 -3.70
CA VAL A 289 -2.63 -13.67 -5.03
C VAL A 289 -1.23 -14.06 -5.50
N SER A 290 -0.22 -13.94 -4.63
CA SER A 290 1.15 -14.36 -4.95
C SER A 290 1.24 -15.83 -5.31
N LYS A 291 0.54 -16.69 -4.55
CA LYS A 291 0.53 -18.15 -4.71
C LYS A 291 -0.02 -18.55 -6.08
N TYR A 292 -1.24 -18.12 -6.41
CA TYR A 292 -1.88 -18.51 -7.67
C TYR A 292 -1.18 -17.90 -8.88
N SER A 293 -0.79 -16.62 -8.81
CA SER A 293 -0.13 -15.95 -9.93
C SER A 293 1.26 -16.54 -10.25
N GLN A 294 2.03 -16.92 -9.22
CA GLN A 294 3.32 -17.59 -9.39
C GLN A 294 3.16 -18.95 -10.07
N ALA A 295 2.10 -19.69 -9.74
CA ALA A 295 1.82 -20.98 -10.34
C ALA A 295 1.28 -20.87 -11.78
N PHE A 296 0.54 -19.79 -12.08
CA PHE A 296 0.01 -19.54 -13.41
C PHE A 296 1.07 -19.05 -14.40
N LYS A 297 1.83 -18.00 -14.03
CA LYS A 297 2.79 -17.36 -14.95
C LYS A 297 3.91 -16.63 -14.22
N VAL A 298 3.55 -15.63 -13.41
CA VAL A 298 4.51 -14.78 -12.71
C VAL A 298 3.92 -14.31 -11.39
N ARG A 299 4.74 -14.29 -10.34
CA ARG A 299 4.30 -13.78 -9.04
C ARG A 299 3.98 -12.30 -9.10
N ILE A 300 2.74 -11.98 -8.74
CA ILE A 300 2.26 -10.59 -8.66
C ILE A 300 1.64 -10.29 -7.29
N THR A 301 1.33 -9.01 -7.09
CA THR A 301 0.64 -8.51 -5.90
C THR A 301 -0.78 -8.06 -6.26
N PRO A 302 -1.69 -7.86 -5.29
CA PRO A 302 -3.04 -7.39 -5.56
C PRO A 302 -3.10 -6.06 -6.35
N HIS A 303 -2.08 -5.21 -6.19
CA HIS A 303 -1.98 -3.96 -6.96
C HIS A 303 -1.76 -4.20 -8.46
N LYS A 304 -1.14 -5.32 -8.86
CA LYS A 304 -0.99 -5.69 -10.27
C LYS A 304 -2.30 -6.15 -10.89
N LEU A 305 -3.17 -6.85 -10.17
CA LEU A 305 -4.53 -7.16 -10.64
C LEU A 305 -5.32 -5.87 -10.94
N ARG A 306 -5.19 -4.87 -10.08
CA ARG A 306 -5.77 -3.54 -10.32
C ARG A 306 -5.19 -2.86 -11.56
N HIS A 307 -3.88 -2.92 -11.77
CA HIS A 307 -3.26 -2.41 -13.01
C HIS A 307 -3.70 -3.19 -14.25
N THR A 308 -3.94 -4.50 -14.13
CA THR A 308 -4.49 -5.34 -15.21
C THR A 308 -5.86 -4.81 -15.63
N LEU A 309 -6.79 -4.59 -14.69
CA LEU A 309 -8.09 -4.00 -15.02
C LEU A 309 -7.92 -2.61 -15.65
N ALA A 310 -7.10 -1.76 -15.05
CA ALA A 310 -6.91 -0.40 -15.53
C ALA A 310 -6.41 -0.35 -16.98
N THR A 311 -5.45 -1.22 -17.30
CA THR A 311 -4.89 -1.34 -18.66
C THR A 311 -5.94 -1.89 -19.62
N ARG A 312 -6.70 -2.92 -19.23
CA ARG A 312 -7.78 -3.49 -20.06
C ARG A 312 -8.89 -2.47 -20.32
N LEU A 313 -9.31 -1.74 -19.31
CA LEU A 313 -10.32 -0.70 -19.43
C LEU A 313 -9.84 0.45 -20.31
N TYR A 314 -8.57 0.86 -20.16
CA TYR A 314 -7.98 1.87 -21.04
C TYR A 314 -7.91 1.37 -22.49
N ALA A 315 -7.50 0.11 -22.72
CA ALA A 315 -7.44 -0.51 -24.04
C ALA A 315 -8.78 -0.47 -24.78
N GLN A 316 -9.88 -0.67 -24.04
CA GLN A 316 -11.22 -0.74 -24.60
C GLN A 316 -11.88 0.64 -24.79
N THR A 317 -11.50 1.63 -23.99
CA THR A 317 -12.22 2.93 -23.95
C THR A 317 -11.40 4.10 -24.48
N ASN A 318 -10.08 3.94 -24.60
CA ASN A 318 -9.11 5.00 -24.81
C ASN A 318 -9.32 6.23 -23.90
N SER A 319 -9.91 6.03 -22.71
CA SER A 319 -10.30 7.12 -21.81
C SER A 319 -9.62 7.01 -20.46
N GLN A 320 -8.64 7.88 -20.23
CA GLN A 320 -8.00 8.01 -18.91
C GLN A 320 -9.00 8.45 -17.83
N VAL A 321 -10.03 9.22 -18.20
CA VAL A 321 -11.07 9.72 -17.29
C VAL A 321 -11.90 8.55 -16.74
N LEU A 322 -12.37 7.65 -17.61
CA LEU A 322 -13.13 6.47 -17.19
C LEU A 322 -12.31 5.56 -16.28
N VAL A 323 -11.03 5.35 -16.61
CA VAL A 323 -10.11 4.57 -15.78
C VAL A 323 -9.92 5.25 -14.41
N SER A 324 -9.69 6.56 -14.39
CA SER A 324 -9.52 7.31 -13.14
C SER A 324 -10.75 7.25 -12.24
N HIS A 325 -11.95 7.37 -12.84
CA HIS A 325 -13.23 7.27 -12.13
C HIS A 325 -13.43 5.86 -11.54
N GLN A 326 -13.29 4.81 -12.35
CA GLN A 326 -13.40 3.41 -11.90
C GLN A 326 -12.43 3.10 -10.75
N LEU A 327 -11.19 3.59 -10.85
CA LEU A 327 -10.17 3.37 -9.85
C LEU A 327 -10.30 4.30 -8.62
N GLY A 328 -11.02 5.41 -8.74
CA GLY A 328 -11.07 6.48 -7.73
C GLY A 328 -9.68 7.06 -7.44
N HIS A 329 -9.00 7.51 -8.49
CA HIS A 329 -7.80 8.33 -8.38
C HIS A 329 -8.18 9.80 -8.28
N SER A 330 -7.51 10.54 -7.38
CA SER A 330 -7.67 12.00 -7.26
C SER A 330 -6.90 12.78 -8.32
N SER A 331 -6.10 12.12 -9.15
CA SER A 331 -5.27 12.75 -10.20
C SER A 331 -5.06 11.79 -11.37
N THR A 332 -5.12 12.30 -12.60
CA THR A 332 -4.91 11.56 -13.85
C THR A 332 -3.43 11.26 -14.15
N GLN A 333 -2.48 11.81 -13.41
CA GLN A 333 -1.05 11.48 -13.61
C GLN A 333 -0.72 9.98 -13.44
N VAL A 334 -1.54 9.24 -12.69
CA VAL A 334 -1.37 7.78 -12.52
C VAL A 334 -1.89 7.02 -13.75
N THR A 335 -2.78 7.62 -14.54
CA THR A 335 -3.32 7.03 -15.77
C THR A 335 -2.41 7.19 -16.98
N ASP A 336 -1.45 8.13 -16.96
CA ASP A 336 -0.41 8.27 -17.99
C ASP A 336 0.48 7.02 -18.10
N LEU A 337 0.57 6.22 -17.05
CA LEU A 337 1.29 4.95 -17.10
C LEU A 337 0.66 3.97 -18.10
N TYR A 338 -0.67 3.98 -18.25
CA TYR A 338 -1.39 3.01 -19.07
C TYR A 338 -1.27 3.31 -20.56
N THR A 339 -1.11 4.58 -20.94
CA THR A 339 -0.88 4.97 -22.34
C THR A 339 0.38 4.33 -22.90
N HIS A 340 1.46 4.32 -22.10
CA HIS A 340 2.72 3.71 -22.49
C HIS A 340 2.68 2.17 -22.56
N ILE A 341 1.77 1.50 -21.81
CA ILE A 341 1.66 0.03 -21.82
C ILE A 341 1.01 -0.46 -23.14
N ILE A 342 0.07 0.31 -23.67
CA ILE A 342 -0.70 0.01 -24.89
C ILE A 342 -0.01 0.55 -26.16
N SER A 343 1.26 0.97 -26.06
CA SER A 343 2.08 1.50 -27.18
C SER A 343 2.36 0.50 -28.33
N GLN A 344 1.52 -0.51 -28.52
CA GLN A 344 1.36 -1.19 -29.80
C GLN A 344 1.06 -0.19 -30.93
N GLU A 345 0.34 0.90 -30.64
CA GLU A 345 0.08 1.99 -31.61
C GLU A 345 1.35 2.70 -32.08
N GLN A 346 2.37 2.87 -31.23
CA GLN A 346 3.64 3.47 -31.67
C GLN A 346 4.39 2.53 -32.62
N LYS A 347 4.35 1.22 -32.37
CA LYS A 347 5.01 0.25 -33.25
C LYS A 347 4.27 0.14 -34.59
N ASN A 348 2.95 0.05 -34.57
CA ASN A 348 2.14 -0.01 -35.78
C ASN A 348 2.25 1.28 -36.61
N ALA A 349 2.28 2.46 -35.98
CA ALA A 349 2.48 3.73 -36.69
C ALA A 349 3.91 3.89 -37.25
N LEU A 350 4.91 3.26 -36.63
CA LEU A 350 6.27 3.18 -37.19
C LEU A 350 6.35 2.20 -38.37
N ASP A 351 5.57 1.11 -38.34
CA ASP A 351 5.47 0.14 -39.44
C ASP A 351 4.73 0.72 -40.66
N GLU A 352 4.04 1.86 -40.49
CA GLU A 352 3.32 2.61 -41.55
C GLU A 352 4.14 3.81 -42.13
N LEU A 353 5.37 4.05 -41.65
CA LEU A 353 6.34 5.00 -42.23
C LEU A 353 7.20 4.34 -43.31
#